data_AF-A0A2Z6ILU5-F1
#
_entry.id   AF-A0A2Z6ILU5-F1
#
_cell.length_a   1.000
_cell.length_b   1.000
_cell.length_c   1.000
_cell.angle_alpha   90.00
_cell.angle_beta   90.00
_cell.angle_gamma   90.00
#
_symmetry.space_group_name_H-M   'P 1'
#
loop_
_entity.id
_entity.type
_entity.pdbx_description
1 polymer ?
#
loop_
_entity_poly.entity_id
_entity_poly.type
_entity_poly.pdbx_seq_one_letter_code
_entity_poly.pdbx_strand_id
1 'polypeptide(L)'
;MLTSSLFNGMPYGGDSAVIPVKMHLYIQALAFVQGMSLRAAFDDCATRFLAEEAWEKGLRWRDGHRPITADPEWAAVHVRLPSELADRLVVVSQQQGVSLPDVLYTMLYWYAWILYPPLSEQERRKSLRDGSPRG
;
A
#
# COMPACT_ATOMS: atom_id res chain seq x y z
N MET A 1 11.98 -8.50 -11.18
CA MET A 1 11.30 -8.31 -12.49
C MET A 1 9.81 -8.34 -12.23
N LEU A 2 9.06 -7.37 -12.76
CA LEU A 2 7.59 -7.37 -12.65
C LEU A 2 7.00 -8.52 -13.48
N THR A 3 5.90 -9.09 -12.99
CA THR A 3 5.12 -10.04 -13.80
C THR A 3 4.25 -9.24 -14.77
N SER A 4 4.58 -9.27 -16.06
CA SER A 4 3.80 -8.61 -17.12
C SER A 4 2.54 -9.42 -17.45
N SER A 5 1.41 -8.74 -17.63
CA SER A 5 0.16 -9.33 -18.08
C SER A 5 -0.69 -8.33 -18.88
N LEU A 6 -1.63 -8.83 -19.67
CA LEU A 6 -2.62 -8.00 -20.36
C LEU A 6 -3.95 -8.07 -19.62
N PHE A 7 -4.63 -6.93 -19.49
CA PHE A 7 -6.03 -6.85 -19.05
C PHE A 7 -6.79 -5.89 -19.95
N ASN A 8 -7.87 -6.36 -20.60
CA ASN A 8 -8.61 -5.62 -21.63
C ASN A 8 -7.71 -4.99 -22.71
N GLY A 9 -6.64 -5.68 -23.11
CA GLY A 9 -5.68 -5.19 -24.11
C GLY A 9 -4.67 -4.16 -23.59
N MET A 10 -4.77 -3.73 -22.33
CA MET A 10 -3.83 -2.81 -21.69
C MET A 10 -2.73 -3.58 -20.94
N PRO A 11 -1.47 -3.09 -20.97
CA PRO A 11 -0.37 -3.72 -20.26
C PRO A 11 -0.44 -3.40 -18.76
N TYR A 12 -0.29 -4.45 -17.96
CA TYR A 12 -0.25 -4.40 -16.50
C TYR A 12 1.03 -5.03 -15.99
N GLY A 13 1.65 -4.40 -15.00
CA GLY A 13 2.72 -4.95 -14.19
C GLY A 13 2.22 -5.25 -12.78
N GLY A 14 2.79 -6.27 -12.16
CA GLY A 14 2.47 -6.55 -10.76
C GLY A 14 3.53 -7.37 -10.05
N ASP A 15 3.53 -7.23 -8.74
CA ASP A 15 4.28 -8.05 -7.81
C ASP A 15 3.44 -8.29 -6.55
N SER A 16 3.88 -9.20 -5.71
CA SER A 16 3.20 -9.54 -4.46
C SER A 16 3.84 -8.82 -3.28
N ALA A 17 3.00 -8.22 -2.44
CA ALA A 17 3.39 -7.73 -1.13
C ALA A 17 2.80 -8.64 -0.05
N VAL A 18 3.55 -8.93 1.00
CA VAL A 18 3.03 -9.67 2.16
C VAL A 18 2.67 -8.65 3.23
N ILE A 19 1.38 -8.57 3.53
CA ILE A 19 0.83 -7.53 4.39
C ILE A 19 -0.07 -8.13 5.48
N PRO A 20 -0.35 -7.42 6.59
CA PRO A 20 -1.29 -7.92 7.59
C PRO A 20 -2.68 -8.19 6.98
N VAL A 21 -3.27 -9.35 7.27
CA VAL A 21 -4.60 -9.75 6.78
C VAL A 21 -5.64 -8.69 7.09
N LYS A 22 -5.62 -8.13 8.31
CA LYS A 22 -6.54 -7.07 8.72
C LYS A 22 -6.45 -5.83 7.82
N MET A 23 -5.25 -5.48 7.35
CA MET A 23 -5.06 -4.37 6.41
C MET A 23 -5.61 -4.72 5.03
N HIS A 24 -5.39 -5.94 4.54
CA HIS A 24 -5.95 -6.38 3.27
C HIS A 24 -7.49 -6.34 3.27
N LEU A 25 -8.11 -6.92 4.31
CA LEU A 25 -9.57 -6.91 4.49
C LEU A 25 -10.11 -5.48 4.61
N TYR A 26 -9.39 -4.59 5.29
CA TYR A 26 -9.78 -3.19 5.39
C TYR A 26 -9.76 -2.49 4.02
N ILE A 27 -8.71 -2.70 3.22
CA ILE A 27 -8.62 -2.12 1.86
C ILE A 27 -9.75 -2.64 0.97
N GLN A 28 -10.11 -3.93 1.07
CA GLN A 28 -11.26 -4.49 0.35
C GLN A 28 -12.57 -3.81 0.76
N ALA A 29 -12.79 -3.62 2.07
CA ALA A 29 -13.97 -2.92 2.57
C ALA A 29 -13.99 -1.45 2.14
N LEU A 30 -12.85 -0.77 2.17
CA LEU A 30 -12.70 0.61 1.71
C LEU A 30 -13.06 0.75 0.23
N ALA A 31 -12.52 -0.14 -0.62
CA ALA A 31 -12.86 -0.18 -2.04
C ALA A 31 -14.36 -0.36 -2.26
N PHE A 32 -14.98 -1.30 -1.53
CA PHE A 32 -16.43 -1.52 -1.59
C PHE A 32 -17.24 -0.27 -1.20
N VAL A 33 -16.90 0.38 -0.08
CA VAL A 33 -17.58 1.60 0.38
C VAL A 33 -17.42 2.75 -0.61
N GLN A 34 -16.29 2.82 -1.31
CA GLN A 34 -16.02 3.82 -2.35
C GLN A 34 -16.65 3.48 -3.71
N GLY A 35 -17.36 2.35 -3.84
CA GLY A 35 -17.93 1.91 -5.12
C GLY A 35 -16.88 1.49 -6.15
N MET A 36 -15.69 1.10 -5.70
CA MET A 36 -14.55 0.74 -6.54
C MET A 36 -14.31 -0.78 -6.51
N SER A 37 -13.77 -1.31 -7.61
CA SER A 37 -13.13 -2.62 -7.54
C SER A 37 -11.82 -2.54 -6.75
N LEU A 38 -11.36 -3.66 -6.18
CA LEU A 38 -10.07 -3.69 -5.48
C LEU A 38 -8.90 -3.25 -6.39
N ARG A 39 -8.96 -3.58 -7.69
CA ARG A 39 -7.96 -3.10 -8.65
C ARG A 39 -8.00 -1.59 -8.81
N ALA A 40 -9.20 -1.01 -8.97
CA ALA A 40 -9.33 0.44 -9.07
C ALA A 40 -8.83 1.15 -7.78
N ALA A 41 -9.02 0.53 -6.62
CA ALA A 41 -8.44 1.03 -5.37
C ALA A 41 -6.90 0.96 -5.36
N PHE A 42 -6.29 -0.09 -5.92
CA PHE A 42 -4.83 -0.15 -6.09
C PHE A 42 -4.32 0.90 -7.07
N ASP A 43 -5.02 1.13 -8.18
CA ASP A 43 -4.66 2.14 -9.18
C ASP A 43 -4.73 3.56 -8.58
N ASP A 44 -5.81 3.89 -7.85
CA ASP A 44 -5.96 5.18 -7.14
C ASP A 44 -4.87 5.33 -6.06
N CYS A 45 -4.65 4.27 -5.26
CA CYS A 45 -3.61 4.22 -4.24
C CYS A 45 -2.22 4.51 -4.82
N ALA A 46 -1.83 3.82 -5.89
CA ALA A 46 -0.53 4.00 -6.54
C ALA A 46 -0.39 5.39 -7.16
N THR A 47 -1.46 5.88 -7.82
CA THR A 47 -1.48 7.21 -8.44
C THR A 47 -1.23 8.30 -7.40
N ARG A 48 -1.94 8.26 -6.27
CA ARG A 48 -1.77 9.26 -5.21
C ARG A 48 -0.44 9.12 -4.49
N PHE A 49 -0.02 7.89 -4.19
CA PHE A 49 1.26 7.64 -3.51
C PHE A 49 2.44 8.21 -4.30
N LEU A 50 2.43 8.01 -5.62
CA LEU A 50 3.44 8.55 -6.53
C LEU A 50 3.31 10.07 -6.75
N ALA A 51 2.09 10.61 -6.81
CA ALA A 51 1.88 12.04 -7.00
C ALA A 51 2.25 12.86 -5.75
N GLU A 52 2.02 12.29 -4.56
CA GLU A 52 2.32 12.95 -3.29
C GLU A 52 3.75 12.72 -2.80
N GLU A 53 4.49 11.81 -3.43
CA GLU A 53 5.82 11.37 -3.00
C GLU A 53 5.83 11.10 -1.49
N ALA A 54 4.89 10.28 -1.02
CA ALA A 54 4.57 10.18 0.40
C ALA A 54 5.78 9.86 1.30
N TRP A 55 6.79 9.18 0.75
CA TRP A 55 8.06 8.87 1.42
C TRP A 55 8.92 10.11 1.70
N GLU A 56 8.91 11.12 0.84
CA GLU A 56 9.64 12.38 1.06
C GLU A 56 9.04 13.19 2.23
N LYS A 57 7.79 12.90 2.62
CA LYS A 57 7.07 13.58 3.71
C LYS A 57 7.29 12.90 5.08
N GLY A 58 8.31 12.06 5.22
CA GLY A 58 8.65 11.37 6.46
C GLY A 58 7.91 10.06 6.71
N LEU A 59 7.23 9.51 5.68
CA LEU A 59 6.70 8.16 5.74
C LEU A 59 7.86 7.16 5.77
N ARG A 60 7.90 6.32 6.82
CA ARG A 60 8.87 5.25 6.93
C ARG A 60 8.48 4.07 6.05
N TRP A 61 9.45 3.53 5.32
CA TRP A 61 9.32 2.26 4.61
C TRP A 61 8.96 1.13 5.58
N ARG A 62 8.09 0.24 5.10
CA ARG A 62 7.61 -0.93 5.81
C ARG A 62 8.33 -2.16 5.29
N ASP A 63 8.93 -2.89 6.21
CA ASP A 63 9.52 -4.19 5.90
C ASP A 63 8.39 -5.21 5.84
N GLY A 64 8.16 -5.77 4.65
CA GLY A 64 7.19 -6.83 4.43
C GLY A 64 7.60 -8.10 5.18
N HIS A 65 6.61 -8.92 5.49
CA HIS A 65 6.89 -10.25 6.02
C HIS A 65 7.41 -11.14 4.90
N ARG A 66 8.45 -11.95 5.15
CA ARG A 66 8.93 -12.88 4.11
C ARG A 66 7.80 -13.84 3.73
N PRO A 67 7.60 -14.16 2.43
CA PRO A 67 6.51 -14.99 1.93
C PRO A 67 6.54 -16.48 2.38
N ILE A 68 7.41 -16.86 3.32
CA ILE A 68 7.65 -18.25 3.74
C ILE A 68 6.67 -18.71 4.83
N THR A 69 5.91 -17.83 5.46
CA THR A 69 5.21 -18.19 6.71
C THR A 69 3.75 -18.53 6.51
N ALA A 70 3.37 -19.71 7.00
CA ALA A 70 2.00 -20.14 7.28
C ALA A 70 1.33 -19.33 8.41
N ASP A 71 1.69 -18.04 8.55
CA ASP A 71 1.18 -17.15 9.57
C ASP A 71 -0.20 -16.63 9.13
N PRO A 72 -1.28 -17.00 9.83
CA PRO A 72 -2.63 -16.58 9.46
C PRO A 72 -2.86 -15.07 9.62
N GLU A 73 -1.93 -14.33 10.24
CA GLU A 73 -2.02 -12.88 10.37
C GLU A 73 -1.50 -12.11 9.15
N TRP A 74 -0.84 -12.79 8.20
CA TRP A 74 -0.25 -12.19 7.00
C TRP A 74 -0.83 -12.78 5.71
N ALA A 75 -1.05 -11.92 4.71
CA ALA A 75 -1.55 -12.29 3.40
C ALA A 75 -0.58 -11.84 2.31
N ALA A 76 -0.27 -12.76 1.39
CA ALA A 76 0.34 -12.41 0.11
C ALA A 76 -0.73 -11.79 -0.80
N VAL A 77 -0.58 -10.49 -1.08
CA VAL A 77 -1.51 -9.73 -1.91
C VAL A 77 -0.82 -9.39 -3.22
N HIS A 78 -1.35 -9.93 -4.31
CA HIS A 78 -0.85 -9.62 -5.64
C HIS A 78 -1.41 -8.28 -6.11
N VAL A 79 -0.54 -7.28 -6.20
CA VAL A 79 -0.89 -5.94 -6.64
C VAL A 79 -0.64 -5.85 -8.15
N ARG A 80 -1.70 -5.58 -8.90
CA ARG A 80 -1.65 -5.39 -10.36
C ARG A 80 -2.03 -3.96 -10.69
N LEU A 81 -1.14 -3.28 -11.42
CA LEU A 81 -1.27 -1.88 -11.79
C LEU A 81 -1.01 -1.72 -13.30
N PRO A 82 -1.56 -0.67 -13.95
CA PRO A 82 -1.11 -0.24 -15.27
C PRO A 82 0.43 -0.18 -15.31
N SER A 83 1.03 -0.66 -16.41
CA SER A 83 2.49 -0.77 -16.51
C SER A 83 3.21 0.54 -16.21
N GLU A 84 2.66 1.68 -16.61
CA GLU A 84 3.24 3.00 -16.31
C GLU A 84 3.38 3.24 -14.79
N LEU A 85 2.35 2.91 -14.00
CA LEU A 85 2.41 3.05 -12.54
C LEU A 85 3.37 2.02 -11.93
N ALA A 86 3.35 0.78 -12.44
CA ALA A 86 4.23 -0.28 -11.97
C ALA A 86 5.72 0.06 -12.20
N ASP A 87 6.05 0.58 -13.39
CA ASP A 87 7.42 0.98 -13.75
C ASP A 87 7.90 2.16 -12.88
N ARG A 88 7.03 3.13 -12.59
CA ARG A 88 7.36 4.23 -11.68
C ARG A 88 7.65 3.74 -10.26
N LEU A 89 6.89 2.76 -9.75
CA LEU A 89 7.17 2.16 -8.44
C LEU A 89 8.49 1.37 -8.43
N VAL A 90 8.88 0.75 -9.55
CA VAL A 90 10.21 0.14 -9.70
C VAL A 90 11.31 1.19 -9.63
N VAL A 91 11.13 2.35 -10.27
CA VAL A 91 12.09 3.46 -10.16
C VAL A 91 12.21 3.95 -8.73
N VAL A 92 11.10 4.10 -7.99
CA VAL A 92 11.12 4.45 -6.56
C VAL A 92 11.90 3.42 -5.75
N SER A 93 11.62 2.13 -5.96
CA SER A 93 12.34 1.02 -5.32
C SER A 93 13.86 1.13 -5.52
N GLN A 94 14.31 1.39 -6.76
CA GLN A 94 15.73 1.53 -7.09
C GLN A 94 16.36 2.78 -6.46
N GLN A 95 15.69 3.92 -6.53
CA GLN A 95 16.19 5.19 -6.00
C GLN A 95 16.32 5.18 -4.48
N GLN A 96 15.37 4.52 -3.80
CA GLN A 96 15.30 4.49 -2.34
C GLN A 96 16.08 3.31 -1.74
N GLY A 97 16.57 2.39 -2.58
CA GLY A 97 17.26 1.18 -2.12
C GLY A 97 16.36 0.22 -1.34
N VAL A 98 15.06 0.24 -1.63
CA VAL A 98 14.01 -0.55 -0.94
C VAL A 98 13.45 -1.59 -1.91
N SER A 99 13.13 -2.79 -1.44
CA SER A 99 12.57 -3.82 -2.32
C SER A 99 11.19 -3.41 -2.84
N LEU A 100 10.84 -3.81 -4.08
CA LEU A 100 9.51 -3.50 -4.63
C LEU A 100 8.35 -4.02 -3.74
N PRO A 101 8.40 -5.25 -3.17
CA PRO A 101 7.39 -5.69 -2.20
C PRO A 101 7.22 -4.76 -1.00
N ASP A 102 8.32 -4.19 -0.47
CA ASP A 102 8.30 -3.25 0.65
C ASP A 102 7.73 -1.89 0.24
N VAL A 103 8.03 -1.42 -0.99
CA VAL A 103 7.39 -0.24 -1.57
C VAL A 103 5.87 -0.45 -1.68
N LEU A 104 5.43 -1.60 -2.21
CA LEU A 104 4.02 -1.95 -2.33
C LEU A 104 3.34 -2.06 -0.96
N TYR A 105 3.99 -2.68 0.02
CA TYR A 105 3.46 -2.72 1.39
C TYR A 105 3.32 -1.31 1.96
N THR A 106 4.37 -0.49 1.85
CA THR A 106 4.38 0.89 2.35
C THR A 106 3.28 1.73 1.71
N MET A 107 3.10 1.59 0.40
CA MET A 107 2.05 2.24 -0.38
C MET A 107 0.65 1.88 0.15
N LEU A 108 0.36 0.58 0.32
CA LEU A 108 -0.93 0.11 0.84
C LEU A 108 -1.15 0.54 2.29
N TYR A 109 -0.10 0.51 3.11
CA TYR A 109 -0.14 1.02 4.48
C TYR A 109 -0.47 2.51 4.51
N TRP A 110 0.20 3.32 3.70
CA TRP A 110 -0.04 4.75 3.61
C TRP A 110 -1.50 5.04 3.23
N TYR A 111 -2.02 4.34 2.23
CA TYR A 111 -3.40 4.50 1.80
C TYR A 111 -4.40 4.16 2.92
N ALA A 112 -4.22 3.01 3.58
CA ALA A 112 -5.17 2.50 4.55
C ALA A 112 -5.02 3.08 5.97
N TRP A 113 -3.83 3.53 6.37
CA TRP A 113 -3.58 4.05 7.72
C TRP A 113 -3.35 5.55 7.72
N ILE A 114 -2.92 6.19 6.64
CA ILE A 114 -2.64 7.64 6.63
C ILE A 114 -3.74 8.39 5.90
N LEU A 115 -4.07 7.98 4.68
CA LEU A 115 -5.06 8.68 3.87
C LEU A 115 -6.50 8.36 4.31
N TYR A 116 -6.80 7.09 4.55
CA TYR A 116 -8.11 6.62 4.99
C TYR A 116 -8.03 5.80 6.28
N PRO A 117 -7.60 6.39 7.42
CA PRO A 117 -7.43 5.63 8.65
C PRO A 117 -8.74 5.03 9.16
N PRO A 118 -8.75 3.77 9.65
CA PRO A 118 -9.89 3.23 10.39
C PRO A 118 -10.15 4.04 11.66
N LEU A 119 -11.40 4.02 12.17
CA LEU A 119 -11.81 4.82 13.33
C LEU A 119 -10.89 4.61 14.55
N SER A 120 -10.53 3.36 14.85
CA SER A 120 -9.62 3.03 15.95
C SER A 120 -8.24 3.68 15.82
N GLU A 121 -7.71 3.81 14.61
CA GLU A 121 -6.44 4.52 14.35
C GLU A 121 -6.60 6.03 14.49
N GLN A 122 -7.74 6.59 14.08
CA GLN A 122 -8.05 8.01 14.29
C GLN A 122 -8.13 8.35 15.78
N GLU A 123 -8.82 7.51 16.56
CA GLU A 123 -8.94 7.64 18.01
C GLU A 123 -7.57 7.52 18.69
N ARG A 124 -6.76 6.52 18.32
CA ARG A 124 -5.40 6.36 18.85
C ARG A 124 -4.54 7.60 18.62
N ARG A 125 -4.58 8.17 17.41
CA ARG A 125 -3.83 9.40 17.06
C ARG A 125 -4.29 10.60 17.88
N LYS A 126 -5.61 10.74 18.07
CA LYS A 126 -6.19 11.80 18.90
C LYS A 126 -5.72 11.68 20.34
N SER A 127 -5.77 10.49 20.93
CA SER A 127 -5.30 10.23 22.29
C SER A 127 -3.82 10.52 22.49
N LEU A 128 -2.96 10.21 21.51
CA LEU A 128 -1.54 10.55 21.57
C LEU A 128 -1.27 12.06 21.52
N ARG A 129 -2.05 12.78 20.71
CA ARG A 129 -1.93 14.24 20.63
C ARG A 129 -2.40 14.93 21.91
N ASP A 130 -3.50 14.45 22.49
CA ASP A 130 -4.12 15.05 23.67
C ASP A 130 -3.41 14.65 24.98
N GLY A 131 -2.68 13.52 24.98
CA GLY A 131 -1.87 13.03 26.12
C GLY A 131 -0.41 13.51 26.14
N SER A 132 0.02 14.32 25.17
CA SER A 132 1.38 14.89 25.18
C SER A 132 1.42 16.08 26.16
N PRO A 133 2.26 16.07 27.22
CA PRO A 133 2.38 17.23 28.09
C PRO A 133 2.89 18.39 27.23
N ARG A 134 2.21 19.55 27.32
CA ARG A 134 2.69 20.79 26.73
C ARG A 134 3.97 21.17 27.46
N GLY A 135 5.11 20.77 26.90
CA GLY A 135 6.43 21.28 27.28
C GLY A 135 6.61 22.70 26.77
#